data_AF-A0A2X3CB64-F1
#
_entry.id   AF-A0A2X3CB64-F1
#
_cell.length_a   1.000
_cell.length_b   1.000
_cell.length_c   1.000
_cell.angle_alpha   90.00
_cell.angle_beta   90.00
_cell.angle_gamma   90.00
#
_symmetry.space_group_name_H-M   'P 1'
#
loop_
_entity.id
_entity.type
_entity.pdbx_description
1 polymer ?
#
loop_
_entity_poly.entity_id
_entity_poly.type
_entity_poly.pdbx_seq_one_letter_code
_entity_poly.pdbx_strand_id
1 'polypeptide(L)'
;MAQSATILDMGFSDKGNVDLESVIARQPDLMIAQLRARPALMESGVIDKLSALHVPVLFVDYEIAPAKDTAPSIDLLGKVLNRESQAKAFTDYYRQQLQTIRQKTAAITPKANVFVEALAGNSDACCFTHGHSGWGGLVEAVGANNIGSQLLPGASGFVSLEKIISMKPDAWIMTGSKRGNSQVLPLGYAVKPEAVKAQAQTLLARPGVSQIPAVQEKRAYGVYHHFYNHPWNIVGMEYLAKDIYPQAFGDLNPDETYHYIVRHFTDLPDQPFVFSWQQSE
;
A
#
# COMPACT_ATOMS: atom_id res chain seq x y z
N MET A 1 0.92 -4.31 26.11
CA MET A 1 0.05 -5.19 25.28
C MET A 1 -1.33 -5.37 25.94
N ALA A 2 -2.11 -4.32 26.23
CA ALA A 2 -3.21 -4.44 27.21
C ALA A 2 -4.60 -3.85 26.84
N GLN A 3 -4.77 -3.13 25.72
CA GLN A 3 -6.10 -2.61 25.31
C GLN A 3 -6.62 -3.17 23.98
N SER A 4 -5.74 -3.54 23.04
CA SER A 4 -6.18 -4.05 21.74
C SER A 4 -6.88 -5.41 21.83
N ALA A 5 -6.52 -6.24 22.81
CA ALA A 5 -7.09 -7.57 23.01
C ALA A 5 -8.54 -7.56 23.50
N THR A 6 -9.04 -6.41 23.99
CA THR A 6 -10.43 -6.26 24.47
C THR A 6 -11.36 -5.66 23.43
N ILE A 7 -10.85 -5.29 22.25
CA ILE A 7 -11.64 -4.76 21.14
C ILE A 7 -12.33 -5.94 20.43
N LEU A 8 -13.65 -5.82 20.21
CA LEU A 8 -14.43 -6.80 19.48
C LEU A 8 -13.95 -6.91 18.02
N ASP A 9 -13.66 -8.13 17.57
CA ASP A 9 -13.52 -8.41 16.15
C ASP A 9 -14.92 -8.41 15.50
N MET A 10 -15.13 -7.51 14.54
CA MET A 10 -16.41 -7.37 13.84
C MET A 10 -16.64 -8.49 12.82
N GLY A 11 -15.65 -9.38 12.59
CA GLY A 11 -15.74 -10.43 11.59
C GLY A 11 -15.82 -9.89 10.16
N PHE A 12 -15.31 -8.68 9.92
CA PHE A 12 -15.43 -8.02 8.63
C PHE A 12 -14.71 -8.81 7.53
N SER A 13 -15.37 -9.02 6.40
CA SER A 13 -14.75 -9.60 5.20
C SER A 13 -14.96 -8.72 3.98
N ASP A 14 -14.13 -8.93 2.95
CA ASP A 14 -14.28 -8.24 1.65
C ASP A 14 -15.62 -8.53 0.95
N LYS A 15 -16.37 -9.54 1.42
CA LYS A 15 -17.74 -9.84 0.97
C LYS A 15 -18.82 -9.07 1.73
N GLY A 16 -18.42 -8.13 2.59
CA GLY A 16 -19.35 -7.31 3.38
C GLY A 16 -19.98 -8.06 4.56
N ASN A 17 -19.45 -9.22 4.95
CA ASN A 17 -19.86 -9.91 6.17
C ASN A 17 -19.45 -9.08 7.37
N VAL A 18 -20.34 -8.91 8.33
CA VAL A 18 -20.09 -8.26 9.63
C VAL A 18 -20.94 -9.01 10.65
N ASP A 19 -20.40 -9.33 11.82
CA ASP A 19 -21.18 -9.72 13.00
C ASP A 19 -21.91 -8.48 13.55
N LEU A 20 -22.96 -8.09 12.83
CA LEU A 20 -23.63 -6.82 13.04
C LEU A 20 -24.37 -6.78 14.38
N GLU A 21 -24.87 -7.92 14.86
CA GLU A 21 -25.55 -8.00 16.16
C GLU A 21 -24.57 -7.69 17.30
N SER A 22 -23.39 -8.32 17.29
CA SER A 22 -22.35 -8.03 18.27
C SER A 22 -21.85 -6.59 18.17
N VAL A 23 -21.76 -6.02 16.97
CA VAL A 23 -21.41 -4.61 16.76
C VAL A 23 -22.46 -3.68 17.35
N ILE A 24 -23.74 -3.88 17.05
CA ILE A 24 -24.84 -3.04 17.57
C ILE A 24 -24.93 -3.13 19.08
N ALA A 25 -24.68 -4.31 19.68
CA ALA A 25 -24.66 -4.48 21.13
C ALA A 25 -23.60 -3.61 21.84
N ARG A 26 -22.57 -3.14 21.11
CA ARG A 26 -21.57 -2.19 21.62
C ARG A 26 -22.01 -0.73 21.52
N GLN A 27 -23.17 -0.44 20.94
CA GLN A 27 -23.75 0.90 20.78
C GLN A 27 -22.75 1.90 20.13
N PRO A 28 -22.24 1.61 18.92
CA PRO A 28 -21.27 2.47 18.27
C PRO A 28 -21.91 3.80 17.85
N ASP A 29 -21.20 4.91 18.05
CA ASP A 29 -21.60 6.23 17.55
C ASP A 29 -21.28 6.42 16.05
N LEU A 30 -20.36 5.62 15.50
CA LEU A 30 -19.83 5.76 14.15
C LEU A 30 -19.22 4.44 13.67
N MET A 31 -19.51 4.05 12.42
CA MET A 31 -18.72 3.05 11.70
C MET A 31 -17.81 3.75 10.69
N ILE A 32 -16.51 3.41 10.70
CA ILE A 32 -15.55 3.88 9.68
C ILE A 32 -15.21 2.69 8.77
N ALA A 33 -15.33 2.88 7.47
CA ALA A 33 -15.07 1.85 6.47
C ALA A 33 -14.20 2.37 5.32
N GLN A 34 -13.48 1.46 4.65
CA GLN A 34 -12.80 1.78 3.40
C GLN A 34 -13.82 1.96 2.28
N LEU A 35 -13.64 2.97 1.43
CA LEU A 35 -14.57 3.28 0.33
C LEU A 35 -14.76 2.08 -0.62
N ARG A 36 -13.71 1.27 -0.82
CA ARG A 36 -13.78 0.02 -1.60
C ARG A 36 -14.81 -0.98 -1.09
N ALA A 37 -15.11 -0.97 0.20
CA ALA A 37 -16.07 -1.88 0.83
C ALA A 37 -17.51 -1.41 0.67
N ARG A 38 -17.74 -0.18 0.16
CA ARG A 38 -19.08 0.40 0.06
C ARG A 38 -20.06 -0.48 -0.73
N PRO A 39 -19.73 -1.03 -1.92
CA PRO A 39 -20.67 -1.90 -2.64
C PRO A 39 -21.06 -3.13 -1.82
N ALA A 40 -20.10 -3.83 -1.24
CA ALA A 40 -20.35 -5.02 -0.43
C ALA A 40 -21.18 -4.72 0.83
N LEU A 41 -20.93 -3.59 1.50
CA LEU A 41 -21.70 -3.14 2.66
C LEU A 41 -23.12 -2.68 2.31
N MET A 42 -23.32 -2.12 1.11
CA MET A 42 -24.64 -1.81 0.58
C MET A 42 -25.41 -3.10 0.27
N GLU A 43 -24.81 -4.03 -0.46
CA GLU A 43 -25.43 -5.30 -0.85
C GLU A 43 -25.80 -6.19 0.35
N SER A 44 -24.99 -6.19 1.40
CA SER A 44 -25.29 -6.94 2.64
C SER A 44 -26.35 -6.27 3.53
N GLY A 45 -26.78 -5.04 3.20
CA GLY A 45 -27.75 -4.27 4.00
C GLY A 45 -27.20 -3.76 5.33
N VAL A 46 -25.87 -3.82 5.55
CA VAL A 46 -25.23 -3.33 6.79
C VAL A 46 -25.46 -1.84 6.96
N ILE A 47 -25.33 -1.06 5.88
CA ILE A 47 -25.50 0.41 5.92
C ILE A 47 -26.93 0.78 6.32
N ASP A 48 -27.94 0.12 5.74
CA ASP A 48 -29.35 0.41 6.02
C ASP A 48 -29.72 0.09 7.47
N LYS A 49 -29.23 -1.03 8.00
CA LYS A 49 -29.45 -1.44 9.40
C LYS A 49 -28.82 -0.47 10.40
N LEU A 50 -27.58 -0.04 10.15
CA LEU A 50 -26.91 0.97 10.98
C LEU A 50 -27.63 2.32 10.90
N SER A 51 -28.06 2.73 9.70
CA SER A 51 -28.83 3.96 9.51
C SER A 51 -30.17 3.94 10.26
N ALA A 52 -30.89 2.81 10.29
CA ALA A 52 -32.13 2.66 11.06
C ALA A 52 -31.92 2.81 12.57
N LEU A 53 -30.70 2.58 13.04
CA LEU A 53 -30.28 2.74 14.44
C LEU A 53 -29.59 4.09 14.69
N HIS A 54 -29.61 5.01 13.72
CA HIS A 54 -28.94 6.31 13.78
C HIS A 54 -27.41 6.23 13.96
N VAL A 55 -26.80 5.11 13.53
CA VAL A 55 -25.34 4.95 13.49
C VAL A 55 -24.84 5.36 12.10
N PRO A 56 -24.16 6.51 11.93
CA PRO A 56 -23.60 6.91 10.65
C PRO A 56 -22.46 5.97 10.20
N VAL A 57 -22.33 5.81 8.88
CA VAL A 57 -21.19 5.14 8.24
C VAL A 57 -20.36 6.18 7.48
N LEU A 58 -19.10 6.31 7.86
CA LEU A 58 -18.12 7.19 7.20
C LEU A 58 -17.17 6.38 6.34
N PHE A 59 -16.99 6.80 5.10
CA PHE A 59 -16.03 6.20 4.19
C PHE A 59 -14.74 7.03 4.09
N VAL A 60 -13.61 6.33 4.20
CA VAL A 60 -12.26 6.86 3.93
C VAL A 60 -11.65 6.08 2.77
N ASP A 61 -10.69 6.69 2.06
CA ASP A 61 -10.00 6.03 0.94
C ASP A 61 -8.50 6.23 0.99
N TYR A 62 -7.78 5.11 1.02
CA TYR A 62 -6.32 5.03 0.88
C TYR A 62 -5.91 4.11 -0.28
N GLU A 63 -6.85 3.65 -1.11
CA GLU A 63 -6.59 2.59 -2.11
C GLU A 63 -7.17 2.91 -3.48
N ILE A 64 -8.41 3.40 -3.60
CA ILE A 64 -9.03 3.64 -4.91
C ILE A 64 -8.30 4.79 -5.63
N ALA A 65 -8.10 5.91 -4.93
CA ALA A 65 -7.35 7.06 -5.42
C ALA A 65 -6.35 7.54 -4.35
N PRO A 66 -5.33 6.74 -4.00
CA PRO A 66 -4.54 6.91 -2.78
C PRO A 66 -3.88 8.28 -2.68
N ALA A 67 -3.27 8.77 -3.77
CA ALA A 67 -2.57 10.05 -3.78
C ALA A 67 -3.49 11.28 -3.82
N LYS A 68 -4.78 11.07 -4.08
CA LYS A 68 -5.81 12.12 -4.05
C LYS A 68 -6.51 12.13 -2.70
N ASP A 69 -6.92 10.96 -2.21
CA ASP A 69 -7.92 10.84 -1.16
C ASP A 69 -7.33 10.51 0.22
N THR A 70 -6.04 10.15 0.34
CA THR A 70 -5.44 9.84 1.66
C THR A 70 -5.48 11.02 2.63
N ALA A 71 -4.91 12.17 2.26
CA ALA A 71 -4.91 13.33 3.13
C ALA A 71 -6.33 13.89 3.41
N PRO A 72 -7.22 14.03 2.41
CA PRO A 72 -8.62 14.38 2.65
C PRO A 72 -9.36 13.42 3.60
N SER A 73 -9.11 12.12 3.50
CA SER A 73 -9.70 11.11 4.38
C SER A 73 -9.26 11.29 5.83
N ILE A 74 -7.98 11.60 6.08
CA ILE A 74 -7.49 11.88 7.43
C ILE A 74 -8.01 13.21 7.97
N ASP A 75 -8.11 14.27 7.14
CA ASP A 75 -8.73 15.53 7.55
C ASP A 75 -10.20 15.33 7.94
N LEU A 76 -10.92 14.50 7.19
CA LEU A 76 -12.30 14.12 7.48
C LEU A 76 -12.40 13.37 8.82
N LEU A 77 -11.50 12.42 9.08
CA LEU A 77 -11.40 11.76 10.38
C LEU A 77 -11.09 12.74 11.51
N GLY A 78 -10.22 13.72 11.27
CA GLY A 78 -9.95 14.79 12.23
C GLY A 78 -11.21 15.54 12.64
N LYS A 79 -12.07 15.90 11.69
CA LYS A 79 -13.34 16.59 11.97
C LYS A 79 -14.32 15.74 12.76
N VAL A 80 -14.56 14.49 12.33
CA VAL A 80 -15.58 13.64 12.98
C VAL A 80 -15.15 13.14 14.36
N LEU A 81 -13.83 13.05 14.61
CA LEU A 81 -13.28 12.59 15.89
C LEU A 81 -12.88 13.74 16.83
N ASN A 82 -13.11 15.00 16.44
CA ASN A 82 -12.67 16.21 17.16
C ASN A 82 -11.15 16.18 17.43
N ARG A 83 -10.36 15.93 16.38
CA ARG A 83 -8.89 15.82 16.35
C ARG A 83 -8.28 16.54 15.15
N GLU A 84 -8.85 17.70 14.81
CA GLU A 84 -8.48 18.46 13.62
C GLU A 84 -7.03 18.93 13.65
N SER A 85 -6.49 19.31 14.81
CA SER A 85 -5.10 19.74 14.92
C SER A 85 -4.12 18.59 14.65
N GLN A 86 -4.39 17.39 15.18
CA GLN A 86 -3.58 16.19 14.92
C GLN A 86 -3.68 15.75 13.47
N ALA A 87 -4.91 15.71 12.91
CA ALA A 87 -5.12 15.39 11.51
C ALA A 87 -4.38 16.37 10.59
N LYS A 88 -4.52 17.68 10.84
CA LYS A 88 -3.84 18.72 10.05
C LYS A 88 -2.33 18.58 10.12
N ALA A 89 -1.75 18.33 11.30
CA ALA A 89 -0.31 18.18 11.45
C ALA A 89 0.24 17.03 10.59
N PHE A 90 -0.44 15.87 10.59
CA PHE A 90 -0.07 14.75 9.74
C PHE A 90 -0.28 15.05 8.25
N THR A 91 -1.43 15.63 7.88
CA THR A 91 -1.77 15.83 6.47
C THR A 91 -0.98 16.96 5.82
N ASP A 92 -0.54 17.97 6.56
CA ASP A 92 0.41 18.99 6.09
C ASP A 92 1.76 18.32 5.74
N TYR A 93 2.30 17.51 6.65
CA TYR A 93 3.54 16.75 6.41
C TYR A 93 3.41 15.82 5.19
N TYR A 94 2.32 15.04 5.11
CA TYR A 94 2.03 14.17 3.98
C TYR A 94 2.03 14.92 2.64
N ARG A 95 1.31 16.06 2.58
CA ARG A 95 1.21 16.86 1.35
C ARG A 95 2.55 17.43 0.93
N GLN A 96 3.37 17.87 1.89
CA GLN A 96 4.71 18.39 1.62
C GLN A 96 5.62 17.32 1.00
N GLN A 97 5.62 16.10 1.54
CA GLN A 97 6.41 14.99 1.00
C GLN A 97 5.92 14.61 -0.42
N LEU A 98 4.60 14.49 -0.61
CA LEU A 98 4.02 14.16 -1.91
C LEU A 98 4.31 15.24 -2.96
N GLN A 99 4.22 16.51 -2.57
CA GLN A 99 4.58 17.64 -3.44
C GLN A 99 6.06 17.59 -3.84
N THR A 100 6.95 17.29 -2.89
CA THR A 100 8.40 17.17 -3.16
C THR A 100 8.68 16.09 -4.20
N ILE A 101 8.06 14.90 -4.06
CA ILE A 101 8.18 13.82 -5.03
C ILE A 101 7.70 14.29 -6.42
N ARG A 102 6.48 14.83 -6.51
CA ARG A 102 5.89 15.26 -7.78
C ARG A 102 6.70 16.36 -8.47
N GLN A 103 7.23 17.32 -7.71
CA GLN A 103 8.07 18.39 -8.25
C GLN A 103 9.36 17.83 -8.86
N LYS A 104 10.03 16.91 -8.16
CA LYS A 104 11.25 16.27 -8.65
C LYS A 104 11.00 15.40 -9.88
N THR A 105 9.88 14.68 -9.94
CA THR A 105 9.59 13.76 -11.06
C THR A 105 8.89 14.41 -12.24
N ALA A 106 8.36 15.64 -12.11
CA ALA A 106 7.67 16.35 -13.18
C ALA A 106 8.49 16.43 -14.48
N ALA A 107 9.77 16.82 -14.37
CA ALA A 107 10.66 17.06 -15.51
C ALA A 107 11.32 15.79 -16.08
N ILE A 108 11.22 14.65 -15.39
CA ILE A 108 11.85 13.40 -15.86
C ILE A 108 11.13 12.92 -17.12
N THR A 109 11.87 12.73 -18.21
CA THR A 109 11.37 12.18 -19.46
C THR A 109 12.45 11.29 -20.12
N PRO A 110 12.10 10.11 -20.66
CA PRO A 110 10.78 9.47 -20.59
C PRO A 110 10.41 9.04 -19.16
N LYS A 111 9.11 8.80 -18.91
CA LYS A 111 8.67 8.19 -17.63
C LYS A 111 9.05 6.71 -17.63
N ALA A 112 9.60 6.23 -16.51
CA ALA A 112 9.89 4.82 -16.31
C ALA A 112 8.61 3.98 -16.37
N ASN A 113 8.66 2.86 -17.08
CA ASN A 113 7.65 1.82 -17.09
C ASN A 113 7.91 0.83 -15.97
N VAL A 114 6.97 0.71 -15.04
CA VAL A 114 7.15 -0.06 -13.81
C VAL A 114 6.09 -1.15 -13.75
N PHE A 115 6.51 -2.36 -13.40
CA PHE A 115 5.58 -3.42 -13.02
C PHE A 115 5.64 -3.65 -11.52
N VAL A 116 4.48 -3.75 -10.88
CA VAL A 116 4.37 -4.15 -9.48
C VAL A 116 3.72 -5.53 -9.39
N GLU A 117 4.46 -6.52 -8.91
CA GLU A 117 3.91 -7.82 -8.50
C GLU A 117 3.41 -7.73 -7.06
N ALA A 118 2.09 -7.66 -6.91
CA ALA A 118 1.45 -7.60 -5.60
C ALA A 118 1.53 -8.98 -4.92
N LEU A 119 2.13 -9.04 -3.72
CA LEU A 119 2.39 -10.29 -2.99
C LEU A 119 3.13 -11.32 -3.87
N ALA A 120 4.29 -10.94 -4.42
CA ALA A 120 5.07 -11.79 -5.30
C ALA A 120 5.35 -13.16 -4.67
N GLY A 121 4.97 -14.24 -5.37
CA GLY A 121 5.06 -15.62 -4.87
C GLY A 121 3.82 -16.15 -4.14
N ASN A 122 2.77 -15.34 -3.93
CA ASN A 122 1.54 -15.77 -3.27
C ASN A 122 0.68 -16.75 -4.10
N SER A 123 0.95 -16.86 -5.40
CA SER A 123 0.28 -17.79 -6.30
C SER A 123 1.31 -18.40 -7.26
N ASP A 124 1.06 -19.65 -7.66
CA ASP A 124 1.78 -20.30 -8.76
C ASP A 124 1.56 -19.56 -10.09
N ALA A 125 0.40 -18.91 -10.24
CA ALA A 125 0.10 -18.04 -11.36
C ALA A 125 0.75 -16.66 -11.12
N CYS A 126 1.93 -16.44 -11.70
CA CYS A 126 2.40 -15.08 -11.90
C CYS A 126 1.57 -14.42 -13.04
N CYS A 127 1.18 -13.16 -12.97
CA CYS A 127 1.60 -12.14 -12.00
C CYS A 127 0.42 -11.27 -11.55
N PHE A 128 0.03 -11.39 -10.27
CA PHE A 128 -1.01 -10.54 -9.69
C PHE A 128 -0.50 -9.10 -9.55
N THR A 129 -1.26 -8.13 -10.05
CA THR A 129 -0.89 -6.71 -10.06
C THR A 129 -2.11 -5.81 -9.88
N HIS A 130 -1.86 -4.52 -9.68
CA HIS A 130 -2.90 -3.50 -9.53
C HIS A 130 -2.95 -2.60 -10.77
N GLY A 131 -4.14 -2.16 -11.15
CA GLY A 131 -4.38 -1.12 -12.15
C GLY A 131 -4.15 0.26 -11.55
N HIS A 132 -5.05 1.22 -11.81
CA HIS A 132 -4.92 2.60 -11.32
C HIS A 132 -5.08 2.80 -9.79
N SER A 133 -5.35 1.73 -9.04
CA SER A 133 -5.57 1.74 -7.59
C SER A 133 -4.43 1.07 -6.83
N GLY A 134 -4.40 1.23 -5.51
CA GLY A 134 -3.39 0.67 -4.61
C GLY A 134 -1.98 0.97 -5.12
N TRP A 135 -1.14 -0.06 -5.27
CA TRP A 135 0.22 0.08 -5.76
C TRP A 135 0.36 0.77 -7.12
N GLY A 136 -0.54 0.54 -8.07
CA GLY A 136 -0.44 1.21 -9.36
C GLY A 136 -0.76 2.70 -9.27
N GLY A 137 -1.74 3.07 -8.45
CA GLY A 137 -2.00 4.48 -8.11
C GLY A 137 -0.82 5.15 -7.40
N LEU A 138 -0.07 4.43 -6.55
CA LEU A 138 1.15 4.94 -5.92
C LEU A 138 2.30 5.11 -6.92
N VAL A 139 2.49 4.17 -7.86
CA VAL A 139 3.48 4.27 -8.95
C VAL A 139 3.19 5.49 -9.84
N GLU A 140 1.92 5.69 -10.20
CA GLU A 140 1.51 6.85 -10.99
C GLU A 140 1.70 8.16 -10.23
N ALA A 141 1.46 8.16 -8.92
CA ALA A 141 1.64 9.33 -8.06
C ALA A 141 3.10 9.80 -7.95
N VAL A 142 4.06 8.87 -8.06
CA VAL A 142 5.50 9.20 -8.12
C VAL A 142 5.96 9.61 -9.53
N GLY A 143 5.06 9.63 -10.51
CA GLY A 143 5.36 10.09 -11.86
C GLY A 143 5.86 9.03 -12.83
N ALA A 144 5.70 7.74 -12.50
CA ALA A 144 6.04 6.61 -13.36
C ALA A 144 4.79 6.03 -14.07
N ASN A 145 5.00 5.28 -15.13
CA ASN A 145 3.93 4.54 -15.80
C ASN A 145 3.76 3.18 -15.12
N ASN A 146 2.55 2.85 -14.66
CA ASN A 146 2.26 1.50 -14.20
C ASN A 146 1.84 0.60 -15.37
N ILE A 147 2.52 -0.54 -15.54
CA ILE A 147 2.17 -1.54 -16.56
C ILE A 147 0.82 -2.19 -16.24
N GLY A 148 0.49 -2.42 -14.97
CA GLY A 148 -0.78 -3.02 -14.57
C GLY A 148 -1.98 -2.19 -15.05
N SER A 149 -1.89 -0.85 -14.94
CA SER A 149 -2.89 0.10 -15.42
C SER A 149 -3.13 0.06 -16.93
N GLN A 150 -2.11 -0.31 -17.71
CA GLN A 150 -2.22 -0.39 -19.17
C GLN A 150 -2.92 -1.68 -19.63
N LEU A 151 -2.95 -2.72 -18.78
CA LEU A 151 -3.37 -4.06 -19.15
C LEU A 151 -4.67 -4.49 -18.48
N LEU A 152 -4.93 -4.01 -17.27
CA LEU A 152 -6.10 -4.42 -16.50
C LEU A 152 -7.30 -3.52 -16.80
N PRO A 153 -8.50 -4.08 -17.02
CA PRO A 153 -9.74 -3.30 -17.14
C PRO A 153 -10.28 -2.82 -15.79
N GLY A 154 -9.70 -3.26 -14.67
CA GLY A 154 -10.17 -2.99 -13.32
C GLY A 154 -9.05 -2.78 -12.30
N ALA A 155 -9.41 -2.73 -11.02
CA ALA A 155 -8.51 -2.37 -9.92
C ALA A 155 -7.30 -3.32 -9.74
N SER A 156 -7.49 -4.61 -9.99
CA SER A 156 -6.44 -5.62 -9.83
C SER A 156 -6.74 -6.87 -10.66
N GLY A 157 -5.71 -7.65 -10.97
CA GLY A 157 -5.86 -8.91 -11.69
C GLY A 157 -4.52 -9.56 -12.02
N PHE A 158 -4.58 -10.70 -12.69
CA PHE A 158 -3.38 -11.41 -13.17
C PHE A 158 -3.03 -10.96 -14.59
N VAL A 159 -1.74 -10.75 -14.81
CA VAL A 159 -1.15 -10.49 -16.13
C VAL A 159 -0.15 -11.60 -16.46
N SER A 160 -0.14 -12.06 -17.71
CA SER A 160 0.83 -13.07 -18.17
C SER A 160 2.26 -12.54 -18.13
N LEU A 161 3.19 -13.38 -17.66
CA LEU A 161 4.62 -13.08 -17.60
C LEU A 161 5.23 -12.73 -18.97
N GLU A 162 4.79 -13.38 -20.05
CA GLU A 162 5.25 -13.11 -21.41
C GLU A 162 4.92 -11.68 -21.85
N LYS A 163 3.70 -11.23 -21.55
CA LYS A 163 3.28 -9.85 -21.84
C LYS A 163 4.14 -8.84 -21.10
N ILE A 164 4.40 -9.11 -19.82
CA ILE A 164 5.29 -8.30 -18.98
C ILE A 164 6.69 -8.20 -19.59
N ILE A 165 7.31 -9.33 -19.96
CA ILE A 165 8.63 -9.36 -20.59
C ILE A 165 8.64 -8.52 -21.87
N SER A 166 7.58 -8.64 -22.69
CA SER A 166 7.45 -7.87 -23.94
C SER A 166 7.33 -6.35 -23.73
N MET A 167 6.81 -5.93 -22.57
CA MET A 167 6.67 -4.53 -22.20
C MET A 167 7.94 -3.93 -21.59
N LYS A 168 8.97 -4.74 -21.35
CA LYS A 168 10.31 -4.30 -20.91
C LYS A 168 10.26 -3.28 -19.77
N PRO A 169 9.79 -3.68 -18.57
CA PRO A 169 9.78 -2.77 -17.42
C PRO A 169 11.20 -2.27 -17.12
N ASP A 170 11.32 -0.98 -16.78
CA ASP A 170 12.54 -0.32 -16.27
C ASP A 170 12.78 -0.64 -14.78
N ALA A 171 11.73 -1.07 -14.08
CA ALA A 171 11.80 -1.56 -12.70
C ALA A 171 10.74 -2.63 -12.42
N TRP A 172 11.15 -3.63 -11.65
CA TRP A 172 10.29 -4.72 -11.16
C TRP A 172 10.10 -4.60 -9.65
N ILE A 173 8.91 -4.23 -9.20
CA ILE A 173 8.62 -4.05 -7.77
C ILE A 173 7.87 -5.28 -7.26
N MET A 174 8.45 -5.99 -6.29
CA MET A 174 7.80 -7.09 -5.57
C MET A 174 7.30 -6.57 -4.23
N THR A 175 6.03 -6.76 -3.93
CA THR A 175 5.49 -6.36 -2.63
C THR A 175 5.35 -7.59 -1.73
N GLY A 176 5.58 -7.44 -0.43
CA GLY A 176 5.46 -8.57 0.51
C GLY A 176 5.25 -8.17 1.97
N SER A 177 4.90 -9.14 2.79
CA SER A 177 4.69 -8.98 4.22
C SER A 177 5.02 -10.29 4.93
N LYS A 178 5.67 -10.22 6.10
CA LYS A 178 5.84 -11.37 7.00
C LYS A 178 4.50 -11.95 7.49
N ARG A 179 3.41 -11.18 7.41
CA ARG A 179 2.08 -11.61 7.88
C ARG A 179 1.45 -12.60 6.90
N GLY A 180 1.22 -13.83 7.37
CA GLY A 180 0.27 -14.77 6.76
C GLY A 180 0.73 -15.52 5.51
N ASN A 181 1.93 -15.26 4.96
CA ASN A 181 2.47 -16.04 3.86
C ASN A 181 4.00 -16.09 3.87
N SER A 182 4.58 -17.30 3.88
CA SER A 182 6.03 -17.52 3.81
C SER A 182 6.61 -17.50 2.40
N GLN A 183 5.76 -17.52 1.36
CA GLN A 183 6.16 -17.53 -0.05
C GLN A 183 6.45 -16.12 -0.59
N VAL A 184 6.04 -15.06 0.13
CA VAL A 184 6.27 -13.67 -0.27
C VAL A 184 7.48 -13.08 0.46
N LEU A 185 7.98 -11.92 0.01
CA LEU A 185 9.02 -11.20 0.74
C LEU A 185 8.59 -10.95 2.20
N PRO A 186 9.34 -11.40 3.21
CA PRO A 186 8.93 -11.32 4.61
C PRO A 186 9.22 -9.93 5.18
N LEU A 187 8.75 -8.86 4.55
CA LEU A 187 8.96 -7.47 4.99
C LEU A 187 8.07 -7.13 6.19
N GLY A 188 8.53 -6.24 7.06
CA GLY A 188 7.81 -5.81 8.26
C GLY A 188 8.67 -5.63 9.50
N TYR A 189 8.02 -5.53 10.67
CA TYR A 189 8.66 -5.49 11.98
C TYR A 189 9.28 -6.83 12.37
N ALA A 190 10.35 -6.77 13.17
CA ALA A 190 11.06 -7.95 13.68
C ALA A 190 11.44 -8.96 12.56
N VAL A 191 11.94 -8.39 11.46
CA VAL A 191 12.43 -9.10 10.28
C VAL A 191 13.94 -8.97 10.24
N LYS A 192 14.61 -10.04 9.82
CA LYS A 192 16.06 -10.04 9.57
C LYS A 192 16.32 -9.76 8.09
N PRO A 193 17.17 -8.79 7.72
CA PRO A 193 17.50 -8.49 6.32
C PRO A 193 17.93 -9.72 5.50
N GLU A 194 18.63 -10.68 6.14
CA GLU A 194 19.10 -11.91 5.50
C GLU A 194 17.94 -12.80 5.04
N ALA A 195 16.85 -12.84 5.81
CA ALA A 195 15.65 -13.61 5.44
C ALA A 195 14.95 -12.99 4.23
N VAL A 196 14.93 -11.65 4.15
CA VAL A 196 14.38 -10.93 2.99
C VAL A 196 15.24 -11.19 1.76
N LYS A 197 16.57 -11.13 1.89
CA LYS A 197 17.51 -11.41 0.80
C LYS A 197 17.36 -12.84 0.28
N ALA A 198 17.29 -13.84 1.17
CA ALA A 198 17.13 -15.23 0.78
C ALA A 198 15.81 -15.44 0.01
N GLN A 199 14.70 -14.89 0.50
CA GLN A 199 13.41 -15.02 -0.18
C GLN A 199 13.38 -14.29 -1.52
N ALA A 200 14.00 -13.11 -1.61
CA ALA A 200 14.10 -12.38 -2.87
C ALA A 200 14.86 -13.19 -3.94
N GLN A 201 15.95 -13.88 -3.55
CA GLN A 201 16.68 -14.76 -4.47
C GLN A 201 15.78 -15.90 -5.00
N THR A 202 14.99 -16.52 -4.13
CA THR A 202 14.01 -17.53 -4.55
C THR A 202 12.98 -16.97 -5.52
N LEU A 203 12.42 -15.79 -5.23
CA LEU A 203 11.41 -15.16 -6.08
C LEU A 203 11.93 -14.76 -7.46
N LEU A 204 13.17 -14.27 -7.53
CA LEU A 204 13.82 -13.88 -8.78
C LEU A 204 14.30 -15.09 -9.60
N ALA A 205 14.53 -16.24 -8.96
CA ALA A 205 14.88 -17.49 -9.63
C ALA A 205 13.67 -18.23 -10.22
N ARG A 206 12.44 -17.75 -10.00
CA ARG A 206 11.24 -18.37 -10.57
C ARG A 206 11.32 -18.43 -12.12
N PRO A 207 10.82 -19.51 -12.74
CA PRO A 207 10.81 -19.64 -14.20
C PRO A 207 10.24 -18.41 -14.90
N GLY A 208 10.97 -17.89 -15.90
CA GLY A 208 10.61 -16.69 -16.67
C GLY A 208 10.88 -15.36 -15.97
N VAL A 209 10.82 -15.29 -14.63
CA VAL A 209 11.10 -14.03 -13.88
C VAL A 209 12.56 -13.60 -14.08
N SER A 210 13.49 -14.54 -14.11
CA SER A 210 14.91 -14.28 -14.41
C SER A 210 15.17 -13.75 -15.83
N GLN A 211 14.17 -13.81 -16.72
CA GLN A 211 14.25 -13.31 -18.10
C GLN A 211 13.67 -11.89 -18.25
N ILE A 212 13.07 -11.34 -17.19
CA ILE A 212 12.58 -9.96 -17.20
C ILE A 212 13.79 -9.02 -17.29
N PRO A 213 13.83 -8.07 -18.25
CA PRO A 213 14.95 -7.13 -18.40
C PRO A 213 15.35 -6.43 -17.10
N ALA A 214 14.38 -5.86 -16.37
CA ALA A 214 14.65 -5.25 -15.05
C ALA A 214 15.34 -6.21 -14.06
N VAL A 215 15.01 -7.50 -14.06
CA VAL A 215 15.65 -8.46 -13.14
C VAL A 215 17.10 -8.75 -13.55
N GLN A 216 17.36 -8.82 -14.87
CA GLN A 216 18.71 -9.00 -15.42
C GLN A 216 19.59 -7.77 -15.14
N GLU A 217 19.01 -6.58 -15.24
CA GLU A 217 19.66 -5.29 -15.02
C GLU A 217 19.75 -4.88 -13.55
N LYS A 218 19.42 -5.79 -12.61
CA LYS A 218 19.47 -5.55 -11.16
C LYS A 218 18.53 -4.42 -10.69
N ARG A 219 17.43 -4.23 -11.41
CA ARG A 219 16.34 -3.27 -11.18
C ARG A 219 15.10 -3.95 -10.57
N ALA A 220 15.29 -4.99 -9.78
CA ALA A 220 14.24 -5.58 -8.96
C ALA A 220 14.31 -5.07 -7.52
N TYR A 221 13.15 -4.75 -6.96
CA TYR A 221 13.00 -4.12 -5.66
C TYR A 221 11.90 -4.81 -4.85
N GLY A 222 11.99 -4.67 -3.53
CA GLY A 222 11.04 -5.17 -2.55
C GLY A 222 10.45 -4.00 -1.77
N VAL A 223 9.14 -4.01 -1.53
CA VAL A 223 8.48 -2.99 -0.68
C VAL A 223 7.35 -3.58 0.16
N TYR A 224 7.19 -3.08 1.38
CA TYR A 224 6.22 -3.61 2.34
C TYR A 224 4.78 -3.45 1.85
N HIS A 225 4.08 -4.58 1.68
CA HIS A 225 2.83 -4.67 0.92
C HIS A 225 1.73 -3.75 1.43
N HIS A 226 1.58 -3.61 2.75
CA HIS A 226 0.43 -2.93 3.34
C HIS A 226 0.36 -1.43 3.04
N PHE A 227 1.43 -0.81 2.53
CA PHE A 227 1.37 0.59 2.10
C PHE A 227 0.38 0.86 0.96
N TYR A 228 -0.09 -0.16 0.22
CA TYR A 228 -1.08 0.05 -0.85
C TYR A 228 -2.43 0.60 -0.37
N ASN A 229 -2.80 0.29 0.88
CA ASN A 229 -4.05 0.69 1.52
C ASN A 229 -3.77 1.04 3.00
N HIS A 230 -2.94 2.05 3.20
CA HIS A 230 -2.58 2.56 4.52
C HIS A 230 -2.39 4.07 4.45
N PRO A 231 -2.80 4.86 5.46
CA PRO A 231 -2.63 6.31 5.42
C PRO A 231 -1.16 6.76 5.39
N TRP A 232 -0.23 5.88 5.78
CA TRP A 232 1.22 6.12 5.69
C TRP A 232 1.82 5.72 4.33
N ASN A 233 0.99 5.59 3.29
CA ASN A 233 1.43 5.26 1.93
C ASN A 233 2.44 6.24 1.32
N ILE A 234 2.65 7.42 1.93
CA ILE A 234 3.73 8.33 1.56
C ILE A 234 5.11 7.68 1.69
N VAL A 235 5.33 6.83 2.70
CA VAL A 235 6.57 6.07 2.86
C VAL A 235 6.74 5.09 1.70
N GLY A 236 5.67 4.42 1.29
CA GLY A 236 5.66 3.55 0.11
C GLY A 236 5.99 4.32 -1.18
N MET A 237 5.42 5.51 -1.36
CA MET A 237 5.74 6.39 -2.49
C MET A 237 7.21 6.86 -2.46
N GLU A 238 7.79 7.10 -1.29
CA GLU A 238 9.20 7.47 -1.19
C GLU A 238 10.14 6.31 -1.56
N TYR A 239 9.84 5.07 -1.12
CA TYR A 239 10.59 3.90 -1.61
C TYR A 239 10.48 3.77 -3.13
N LEU A 240 9.27 3.85 -3.69
CA LEU A 240 9.06 3.80 -5.13
C LEU A 240 9.83 4.91 -5.86
N ALA A 241 9.77 6.15 -5.39
CA ALA A 241 10.49 7.27 -6.01
C ALA A 241 12.00 7.04 -5.99
N LYS A 242 12.55 6.56 -4.86
CA LYS A 242 13.97 6.21 -4.70
C LYS A 242 14.39 5.10 -5.65
N ASP A 243 13.64 4.02 -5.69
CA ASP A 243 13.98 2.84 -6.46
C ASP A 243 13.80 3.08 -7.96
N ILE A 244 12.73 3.75 -8.36
CA ILE A 244 12.43 4.04 -9.77
C ILE A 244 13.40 5.10 -10.32
N TYR A 245 13.70 6.16 -9.55
CA TYR A 245 14.51 7.30 -9.98
C TYR A 245 15.70 7.57 -9.04
N PRO A 246 16.68 6.65 -8.92
CA PRO A 246 17.75 6.74 -7.92
C PRO A 246 18.64 7.98 -8.08
N GLN A 247 18.80 8.50 -9.30
CA GLN A 247 19.56 9.74 -9.54
C GLN A 247 18.88 10.99 -8.96
N ALA A 248 17.54 11.03 -8.95
CA ALA A 248 16.79 12.18 -8.41
C ALA A 248 16.55 12.10 -6.89
N PHE A 249 16.66 10.89 -6.33
CA PHE A 249 16.31 10.58 -4.95
C PHE A 249 17.41 9.81 -4.20
N GLY A 250 18.68 10.00 -4.57
CA GLY A 250 19.82 9.37 -3.90
C GLY A 250 19.84 9.63 -2.39
N ASP A 251 19.52 10.86 -1.99
CA ASP A 251 19.50 11.31 -0.59
C ASP A 251 18.18 11.02 0.15
N LEU A 252 17.15 10.53 -0.54
CA LEU A 252 15.86 10.24 0.09
C LEU A 252 16.02 9.05 1.03
N ASN A 253 15.56 9.20 2.27
CA ASN A 253 15.55 8.15 3.29
C ASN A 253 14.10 7.85 3.75
N PRO A 254 13.40 6.92 3.10
CA PRO A 254 12.01 6.58 3.46
C PRO A 254 11.87 5.97 4.85
N ASP A 255 12.91 5.30 5.36
CA ASP A 255 12.92 4.73 6.72
C ASP A 255 12.81 5.87 7.76
N GLU A 256 13.51 6.99 7.56
CA GLU A 256 13.41 8.15 8.45
C GLU A 256 12.02 8.81 8.38
N THR A 257 11.39 8.87 7.20
CA THR A 257 10.00 9.33 7.07
C THR A 257 9.05 8.44 7.89
N TYR A 258 9.25 7.11 7.89
CA TYR A 258 8.46 6.21 8.74
C TYR A 258 8.69 6.47 10.22
N HIS A 259 9.95 6.56 10.65
CA HIS A 259 10.32 6.89 12.02
C HIS A 259 9.73 8.23 12.46
N TYR A 260 9.79 9.25 11.61
CA TYR A 260 9.21 10.56 11.86
C TYR A 260 7.71 10.46 12.10
N ILE A 261 6.98 9.72 11.26
CA ILE A 261 5.53 9.54 11.41
C ILE A 261 5.20 8.87 12.74
N VAL A 262 5.91 7.79 13.10
CA VAL A 262 5.69 7.07 14.36
C VAL A 262 5.95 7.99 15.56
N ARG A 263 7.06 8.74 15.56
CA ARG A 263 7.46 9.61 16.68
C ARG A 263 6.57 10.84 16.87
N HIS A 264 6.02 11.41 15.80
CA HIS A 264 5.33 12.71 15.86
C HIS A 264 3.81 12.60 15.79
N PHE A 265 3.26 11.51 15.24
CA PHE A 265 1.81 11.38 15.01
C PHE A 265 1.20 10.15 15.71
N THR A 266 1.98 9.42 16.51
CA THR A 266 1.49 8.23 17.22
C THR A 266 2.10 8.13 18.62
N ASP A 267 1.49 7.31 19.47
CA ASP A 267 2.06 6.85 20.75
C ASP A 267 2.68 5.43 20.64
N LEU A 268 2.90 4.94 19.41
CA LEU A 268 3.43 3.61 19.18
C LEU A 268 4.95 3.59 19.45
N PRO A 269 5.49 2.45 19.93
CA PRO A 269 6.93 2.30 20.07
C PRO A 269 7.59 2.31 18.69
N ASP A 270 8.67 3.06 18.56
CA ASP A 270 9.51 3.08 17.36
C ASP A 270 10.37 1.81 17.31
N GLN A 271 9.86 0.79 16.63
CA GLN A 271 10.48 -0.54 16.56
C GLN A 271 11.30 -0.75 15.29
N PRO A 272 12.37 -1.57 15.34
CA PRO A 272 13.10 -1.97 14.15
C PRO A 272 12.21 -2.70 13.13
N PHE A 273 12.39 -2.35 11.85
CA PHE A 273 11.68 -2.93 10.72
C PHE A 273 12.62 -3.16 9.52
N VAL A 274 12.14 -3.92 8.55
CA VAL A 274 12.70 -3.99 7.19
C VAL A 274 11.53 -3.83 6.23
N PHE A 275 11.38 -2.66 5.59
CA PHE A 275 10.26 -2.39 4.68
C PHE A 275 10.63 -2.35 3.21
N SER A 276 11.92 -2.38 2.89
CA SER A 276 12.37 -2.44 1.51
C SER A 276 13.50 -3.45 1.32
N TRP A 277 13.70 -3.81 0.07
CA TRP A 277 14.83 -4.61 -0.38
C TRP A 277 15.23 -4.15 -1.78
N GLN A 278 16.51 -4.20 -2.09
CA GLN A 278 17.01 -3.93 -3.43
C GLN A 278 17.87 -5.09 -3.88
N GLN A 279 17.74 -5.46 -5.16
CA GLN A 279 18.63 -6.43 -5.78
C GLN A 279 20.06 -5.89 -5.77
N SER A 280 20.95 -6.59 -5.05
CA SER A 280 22.38 -6.29 -5.09
C SER A 280 23.01 -6.79 -6.39
N GLU A 281 24.15 -6.21 -6.74
CA GLU A 281 25.10 -6.80 -7.69
C GLU A 281 25.40 -8.26 -7.33
#